data_AF-A0ABD3X187-F1
#
_entry.id   AF-A0ABD3X187-F1
#
_cell.length_a   1.000
_cell.length_b   1.000
_cell.length_c   1.000
_cell.angle_alpha   90.00
_cell.angle_beta   90.00
_cell.angle_gamma   90.00
#
_symmetry.space_group_name_H-M   'P 1'
#
loop_
_entity.id
_entity.type
_entity.pdbx_description
1 polymer ?
#
loop_
_entity_poly.entity_id
_entity_poly.type
_entity_poly.pdbx_seq_one_letter_code
_entity_poly.pdbx_strand_id
1 'polypeptide(L)'
;MDYKPQSQGRDLDTTVTEEVKVQWEKEQEELRQKLSLEDADVIKKLLAVSDTDQSASNEEKFYIAGVDISFVKDDNVNACAAIVIVRFPDLQLMYEDCEMVKLTAPYIPGYLAFRECPFILKQLEQLSKKKPFYNPQVQFGLACHLGVVSDIPCIGVAKKLFQVDGLEKDDRHHTKIKNLKKGGDTFPLQGSSGRVLGMALRSCDSTKNPVYVSPGHKISLESAVKLVHRCCQHRVPEPIRWADIKSREYIRENFITMDQENRSDVKKLKSHHKKNGKAENEKIIKLEKNVTSDDTCNLMFEDSLDLFYAQNVIEDQETKTHKACQKKNRRDEIYGCYNDALISMDGLNCTLIFRFLCHSFWHTISSVQRVAQLLIDYHEAWQI
;
A
#
# COMPACT_ATOMS: atom_id res chain seq x y z
N MET A 1 -5.41 8.88 -6.79
CA MET A 1 -4.32 9.81 -6.44
C MET A 1 -3.72 10.22 -7.76
N ASP A 2 -3.97 11.46 -8.17
CA ASP A 2 -3.54 11.99 -9.46
C ASP A 2 -2.08 12.45 -9.37
N TYR A 3 -1.28 12.05 -10.35
CA TYR A 3 0.15 12.30 -10.44
C TYR A 3 0.42 13.61 -11.22
N LYS A 4 1.35 14.43 -10.73
CA LYS A 4 2.02 15.48 -11.53
C LYS A 4 3.50 15.15 -11.63
N PRO A 5 4.06 14.94 -12.84
CA PRO A 5 5.50 14.74 -13.00
C PRO A 5 6.26 16.07 -12.98
N GLN A 6 7.34 16.13 -12.19
CA GLN A 6 8.39 17.14 -12.34
C GLN A 6 9.30 16.79 -13.53
N SER A 7 9.65 17.82 -14.29
CA SER A 7 10.34 17.73 -15.58
C SER A 7 11.82 18.02 -15.46
N GLN A 8 12.67 17.03 -15.74
CA GLN A 8 13.94 17.16 -16.49
C GLN A 8 14.62 15.76 -16.53
N GLY A 9 14.66 15.16 -17.73
CA GLY A 9 15.10 13.77 -17.97
C GLY A 9 14.26 12.97 -18.99
N ARG A 10 13.22 13.59 -19.59
CA ARG A 10 12.08 12.87 -20.20
C ARG A 10 12.34 12.11 -21.51
N ASP A 11 13.30 12.47 -22.36
CA ASP A 11 13.26 11.97 -23.75
C ASP A 11 13.76 10.54 -23.96
N LEU A 12 14.81 10.09 -23.24
CA LEU A 12 15.28 8.70 -23.32
C LEU A 12 14.33 7.71 -22.64
N ASP A 13 13.82 8.07 -21.46
CA ASP A 13 12.94 7.22 -20.64
C ASP A 13 11.58 7.02 -21.31
N THR A 14 11.07 8.05 -21.99
CA THR A 14 9.80 7.96 -22.75
C THR A 14 9.94 7.07 -23.99
N THR A 15 11.07 7.14 -24.69
CA THR A 15 11.31 6.34 -25.90
C THR A 15 11.42 4.84 -25.58
N VAL A 16 12.19 4.50 -24.54
CA VAL A 16 12.30 3.10 -24.05
C VAL A 16 10.95 2.59 -23.57
N THR A 17 10.15 3.43 -22.91
CA THR A 17 8.81 3.05 -22.45
C THR A 17 7.86 2.77 -23.62
N GLU A 18 7.91 3.54 -24.71
CA GLU A 18 7.04 3.31 -25.87
C GLU A 18 7.45 2.04 -26.65
N GLU A 19 8.76 1.76 -26.80
CA GLU A 19 9.24 0.51 -27.40
C GLU A 19 8.79 -0.71 -26.59
N VAL A 20 8.93 -0.67 -25.26
CA VAL A 20 8.46 -1.72 -24.35
C VAL A 20 6.95 -1.91 -24.47
N LYS A 21 6.19 -0.81 -24.55
CA LYS A 21 4.74 -0.86 -24.70
C LYS A 21 4.31 -1.53 -26.01
N VAL A 22 4.93 -1.19 -27.14
CA VAL A 22 4.63 -1.81 -28.44
C VAL A 22 4.93 -3.32 -28.39
N GLN A 23 6.03 -3.70 -27.75
CA GLN A 23 6.36 -5.11 -27.56
C GLN A 23 5.31 -5.83 -26.69
N TRP A 24 4.89 -5.23 -25.58
CA TRP A 24 3.86 -5.80 -24.70
C TRP A 24 2.48 -5.85 -25.34
N GLU A 25 2.12 -4.88 -26.18
CA GLU A 25 0.89 -4.90 -26.99
C GLU A 25 0.85 -6.11 -27.90
N LYS A 26 1.96 -6.35 -28.62
CA LYS A 26 2.09 -7.51 -29.50
C LYS A 26 1.99 -8.82 -28.74
N GLU A 27 2.75 -8.95 -27.64
CA GLU A 27 2.74 -10.18 -26.83
C GLU A 27 1.36 -10.43 -26.18
N GLN A 28 0.68 -9.37 -25.71
CA GLN A 28 -0.65 -9.50 -25.14
C GLN A 28 -1.67 -9.99 -26.19
N GLU A 29 -1.59 -9.53 -27.43
CA GLU A 29 -2.46 -10.00 -28.51
C GLU A 29 -2.17 -11.48 -28.87
N GLU A 30 -0.90 -11.87 -28.94
CA GLU A 30 -0.50 -13.27 -29.14
C GLU A 30 -1.01 -14.19 -28.02
N LEU A 31 -0.93 -13.75 -26.76
CA LEU A 31 -1.46 -14.50 -25.62
C LEU A 31 -3.00 -14.54 -25.63
N ARG A 32 -3.65 -13.46 -26.06
CA ARG A 32 -5.12 -13.39 -26.16
C ARG A 32 -5.68 -14.42 -27.12
N GLN A 33 -4.97 -14.73 -28.21
CA GLN A 33 -5.39 -15.76 -29.18
C GLN A 33 -5.35 -17.19 -28.58
N LYS A 34 -4.57 -17.40 -27.52
CA LYS A 34 -4.47 -18.69 -26.82
C LYS A 34 -5.47 -18.82 -25.67
N LEU A 35 -6.22 -17.76 -25.38
CA LEU A 35 -7.18 -17.71 -24.28
C LEU A 35 -8.35 -18.66 -24.53
N SER A 36 -8.56 -19.63 -23.64
CA SER A 36 -9.79 -20.43 -23.58
C SER A 36 -10.67 -19.96 -22.44
N LEU A 37 -11.97 -19.78 -22.69
CA LEU A 37 -12.99 -19.47 -21.70
C LEU A 37 -14.00 -20.62 -21.53
N GLU A 38 -13.61 -21.83 -21.96
CA GLU A 38 -14.38 -23.05 -21.80
C GLU A 38 -13.82 -23.89 -20.65
N ASP A 39 -14.67 -24.68 -20.00
CA ASP A 39 -14.24 -25.53 -18.89
C ASP A 39 -13.34 -26.67 -19.36
N ALA A 40 -12.08 -26.64 -18.92
CA ALA A 40 -11.22 -27.81 -19.02
C ALA A 40 -11.77 -28.98 -18.18
N ASP A 41 -11.40 -30.21 -18.53
CA ASP A 41 -11.92 -31.41 -17.86
C ASP A 41 -11.61 -31.44 -16.36
N VAL A 42 -10.48 -30.86 -15.95
CA VAL A 42 -10.12 -30.74 -14.53
C VAL A 42 -11.10 -29.84 -13.76
N ILE A 43 -11.66 -28.79 -14.40
CA ILE A 43 -12.69 -27.94 -13.78
C ILE A 43 -13.98 -28.73 -13.56
N LYS A 44 -14.39 -29.51 -14.56
CA LYS A 44 -15.60 -30.35 -14.48
C LYS A 44 -15.47 -31.36 -13.34
N LYS A 45 -14.32 -32.03 -13.23
CA LYS A 45 -14.02 -32.97 -12.13
C LYS A 45 -14.03 -32.27 -10.76
N LEU A 46 -13.35 -31.14 -10.65
CA LEU A 46 -13.25 -30.39 -9.40
C LEU A 46 -14.63 -29.91 -8.92
N LEU A 47 -15.49 -29.44 -9.82
CA LEU A 47 -16.86 -29.02 -9.49
C LEU A 47 -17.78 -30.18 -9.13
N ALA A 48 -17.48 -31.41 -9.55
CA ALA A 48 -18.24 -32.62 -9.21
C ALA A 48 -17.94 -33.16 -7.80
N VAL A 49 -16.86 -32.73 -7.15
CA VAL A 49 -16.52 -33.11 -5.77
C VAL A 49 -17.62 -32.65 -4.81
N SER A 50 -18.11 -33.54 -3.93
CA SER A 50 -19.14 -33.23 -2.93
C SER A 50 -18.56 -32.42 -1.76
N ASP A 51 -19.38 -31.59 -1.10
CA ASP A 51 -18.95 -30.86 0.11
C ASP A 51 -19.01 -31.74 1.39
N THR A 52 -19.57 -32.95 1.29
CA THR A 52 -19.92 -33.80 2.45
C THR A 52 -18.96 -34.97 2.71
N ASP A 53 -18.10 -35.34 1.76
CA ASP A 53 -17.21 -36.50 1.89
C ASP A 53 -15.88 -36.15 2.55
N GLN A 54 -15.89 -36.03 3.88
CA GLN A 54 -14.66 -35.90 4.68
C GLN A 54 -13.96 -37.24 4.97
N SER A 55 -14.54 -38.38 4.56
CA SER A 55 -14.12 -39.71 5.04
C SER A 55 -13.66 -40.71 3.97
N ALA A 56 -13.61 -40.35 2.69
CA ALA A 56 -13.12 -41.28 1.66
C ALA A 56 -11.61 -41.14 1.46
N SER A 57 -10.85 -42.07 2.03
CA SER A 57 -9.37 -42.15 1.93
C SER A 57 -8.83 -42.42 0.52
N ASN A 58 -9.64 -42.29 -0.53
CA ASN A 58 -9.32 -42.59 -1.93
C ASN A 58 -9.80 -41.52 -2.94
N GLU A 59 -10.32 -40.37 -2.51
CA GLU A 59 -10.74 -39.32 -3.46
C GLU A 59 -9.54 -38.53 -4.02
N GLU A 60 -9.63 -38.21 -5.33
CA GLU A 60 -8.68 -37.36 -6.04
C GLU A 60 -8.60 -35.99 -5.35
N LYS A 61 -7.43 -35.67 -4.78
CA LYS A 61 -7.21 -34.39 -4.10
C LYS A 61 -6.94 -33.30 -5.13
N PHE A 62 -7.71 -32.23 -5.08
CA PHE A 62 -7.46 -31.04 -5.88
C PHE A 62 -6.72 -29.99 -5.06
N TYR A 63 -5.78 -29.31 -5.71
CA TYR A 63 -4.97 -28.24 -5.19
C TYR A 63 -5.24 -26.96 -5.96
N ILE A 64 -5.60 -25.91 -5.24
CA ILE A 64 -5.88 -24.59 -5.79
C ILE A 64 -4.78 -23.64 -5.33
N ALA A 65 -4.13 -22.99 -6.28
CA ALA A 65 -3.17 -21.94 -5.97
C ALA A 65 -3.86 -20.60 -5.74
N GLY A 66 -3.45 -19.88 -4.70
CA GLY A 66 -3.65 -18.45 -4.58
C GLY A 66 -2.34 -17.74 -4.85
N VAL A 67 -2.38 -16.67 -5.65
CA VAL A 67 -1.20 -15.86 -5.93
C VAL A 67 -1.49 -14.40 -5.60
N ASP A 68 -0.49 -13.71 -5.04
CA ASP A 68 -0.57 -12.28 -4.72
C ASP A 68 0.81 -11.64 -4.86
N ILE A 69 0.83 -10.39 -5.30
CA ILE A 69 2.02 -9.52 -5.22
C ILE A 69 1.66 -8.32 -4.35
N SER A 70 2.28 -8.24 -3.19
CA SER A 70 2.06 -7.14 -2.24
C SER A 70 3.27 -6.21 -2.24
N PHE A 71 3.05 -4.94 -2.54
CA PHE A 71 4.10 -3.93 -2.46
C PHE A 71 4.46 -3.60 -1.02
N VAL A 72 5.73 -3.29 -0.79
CA VAL A 72 6.17 -2.63 0.43
C VAL A 72 5.45 -1.28 0.55
N LYS A 73 5.09 -0.90 1.78
CA LYS A 73 4.38 0.34 2.01
C LYS A 73 5.23 1.53 1.55
N ASP A 74 4.62 2.43 0.77
CA ASP A 74 5.24 3.65 0.24
C ASP A 74 6.41 3.37 -0.75
N ASP A 75 6.47 2.16 -1.32
CA ASP A 75 7.46 1.71 -2.30
C ASP A 75 6.76 1.04 -3.50
N ASN A 76 7.14 1.41 -4.73
CA ASN A 76 6.54 0.92 -5.97
C ASN A 76 7.44 -0.06 -6.77
N VAL A 77 8.58 -0.43 -6.21
CA VAL A 77 9.57 -1.35 -6.77
C VAL A 77 9.68 -2.62 -5.92
N ASN A 78 9.85 -2.48 -4.60
CA ASN A 78 9.98 -3.62 -3.71
C ASN A 78 8.60 -4.20 -3.38
N ALA A 79 8.44 -5.49 -3.62
CA ALA A 79 7.22 -6.23 -3.33
C ALA A 79 7.54 -7.64 -2.84
N CYS A 80 6.54 -8.34 -2.32
CA CYS A 80 6.60 -9.76 -2.04
C CYS A 80 5.70 -10.48 -3.03
N ALA A 81 6.26 -11.41 -3.79
CA ALA A 81 5.52 -12.38 -4.59
C ALA A 81 5.19 -13.59 -3.71
N ALA A 82 3.92 -13.97 -3.64
CA ALA A 82 3.47 -15.10 -2.85
C ALA A 82 2.66 -16.08 -3.70
N ILE A 83 2.98 -17.36 -3.55
CA ILE A 83 2.13 -18.47 -3.97
C ILE A 83 1.78 -19.31 -2.75
N VAL A 84 0.51 -19.66 -2.64
CA VAL A 84 0.00 -20.58 -1.63
C VAL A 84 -0.81 -21.67 -2.31
N ILE A 85 -0.79 -22.87 -1.76
CA ILE A 85 -1.60 -23.99 -2.25
C ILE A 85 -2.56 -24.41 -1.15
N VAL A 86 -3.85 -24.42 -1.46
CA VAL A 86 -4.88 -25.00 -0.58
C VAL A 86 -5.42 -26.28 -1.16
N ARG A 87 -5.76 -27.24 -0.31
CA ARG A 87 -6.50 -28.44 -0.70
C ARG A 87 -7.97 -28.10 -0.86
N PHE A 88 -8.63 -28.69 -1.84
CA PHE A 88 -10.06 -28.59 -2.04
C PHE A 88 -10.73 -29.94 -1.76
N PRO A 89 -11.91 -30.01 -1.11
CA PRO A 89 -12.79 -28.88 -0.76
C PRO A 89 -12.60 -28.26 0.64
N ASP A 90 -11.73 -28.82 1.50
CA ASP A 90 -11.59 -28.36 2.88
C ASP A 90 -10.80 -27.05 3.08
N LEU A 91 -10.16 -26.55 2.03
CA LEU A 91 -9.41 -25.29 1.97
C LEU A 91 -8.23 -25.23 2.95
N GLN A 92 -7.69 -26.40 3.33
CA GLN A 92 -6.50 -26.45 4.18
C GLN A 92 -5.26 -25.96 3.42
N LEU A 93 -4.47 -25.09 4.06
CA LEU A 93 -3.20 -24.60 3.52
C LEU A 93 -2.16 -25.74 3.52
N MET A 94 -1.67 -26.10 2.34
CA MET A 94 -0.76 -27.24 2.12
C MET A 94 0.67 -26.81 1.83
N TYR A 95 0.84 -25.64 1.22
CA TYR A 95 2.13 -25.09 0.82
C TYR A 95 2.06 -23.56 0.77
N GLU A 96 3.18 -22.91 1.07
CA GLU A 96 3.39 -21.49 0.90
C GLU A 96 4.84 -21.23 0.46
N ASP A 97 5.00 -20.24 -0.42
CA ASP A 97 6.31 -19.72 -0.84
C ASP A 97 6.17 -18.22 -1.06
N CYS A 98 7.07 -17.46 -0.46
CA CYS A 98 7.11 -16.01 -0.48
C CYS A 98 8.54 -15.56 -0.81
N GLU A 99 8.67 -14.63 -1.75
CA GLU A 99 9.96 -14.09 -2.17
C GLU A 99 9.87 -12.56 -2.24
N MET A 100 10.81 -11.85 -1.61
CA MET A 100 10.97 -10.41 -1.86
C MET A 100 11.52 -10.22 -3.28
N VAL A 101 10.82 -9.42 -4.07
CA VAL A 101 11.12 -9.18 -5.48
C VAL A 101 11.19 -7.68 -5.78
N LYS A 102 11.88 -7.34 -6.87
CA LYS A 102 11.98 -5.96 -7.37
C LYS A 102 11.31 -5.87 -8.73
N LEU A 103 10.20 -5.15 -8.82
CA LEU A 103 9.47 -4.92 -10.06
C LEU A 103 10.10 -3.76 -10.84
N THR A 104 11.22 -4.03 -11.50
CA THR A 104 12.01 -3.04 -12.25
C THR A 104 11.41 -2.69 -13.62
N ALA A 105 10.53 -3.53 -14.16
CA ALA A 105 9.81 -3.22 -15.38
C ALA A 105 8.91 -1.97 -15.21
N PRO A 106 8.76 -1.12 -16.25
CA PRO A 106 8.03 0.13 -16.14
C PRO A 106 6.55 -0.09 -15.82
N TYR A 107 5.95 0.85 -15.09
CA TYR A 107 4.52 0.82 -14.82
C TYR A 107 3.74 1.45 -15.99
N ILE A 108 3.13 0.60 -16.82
CA ILE A 108 2.24 1.00 -17.90
C ILE A 108 0.81 0.53 -17.55
N PRO A 109 -0.17 1.44 -17.40
CA PRO A 109 -1.56 1.07 -17.13
C PRO A 109 -2.09 0.06 -18.15
N GLY A 110 -2.68 -1.04 -17.68
CA GLY A 110 -3.15 -2.15 -18.52
C GLY A 110 -2.14 -3.31 -18.69
N TYR A 111 -0.87 -3.11 -18.31
CA TYR A 111 0.21 -4.07 -18.51
C TYR A 111 0.84 -4.58 -17.20
N LEU A 112 0.13 -4.45 -16.08
CA LEU A 112 0.62 -4.88 -14.77
C LEU A 112 1.09 -6.34 -14.75
N ALA A 113 0.40 -7.22 -15.48
CA ALA A 113 0.74 -8.63 -15.57
C ALA A 113 2.18 -8.89 -16.06
N PHE A 114 2.73 -8.05 -16.94
CA PHE A 114 4.11 -8.18 -17.40
C PHE A 114 5.14 -7.90 -16.30
N ARG A 115 4.77 -7.08 -15.30
CA ARG A 115 5.60 -6.83 -14.12
C ARG A 115 5.52 -7.96 -13.10
N GLU A 116 4.40 -8.68 -13.04
CA GLU A 116 4.08 -9.58 -11.93
C GLU A 116 4.22 -11.07 -12.29
N CYS A 117 3.76 -11.48 -13.47
CA CYS A 117 3.74 -12.89 -13.88
C CYS A 117 5.11 -13.58 -13.86
N PRO A 118 6.23 -12.96 -14.27
CA PRO A 118 7.54 -13.62 -14.25
C PRO A 118 7.94 -14.16 -12.88
N PHE A 119 7.61 -13.43 -11.81
CA PHE A 119 7.93 -13.85 -10.44
C PHE A 119 7.07 -15.04 -9.99
N ILE A 120 5.78 -15.02 -10.32
CA ILE A 120 4.86 -16.11 -9.99
C ILE A 120 5.19 -17.39 -10.80
N LEU A 121 5.54 -17.25 -12.09
CA LEU A 121 5.97 -18.38 -12.93
C LEU A 121 7.23 -19.05 -12.38
N LYS A 122 8.20 -18.27 -11.92
CA LYS A 122 9.40 -18.79 -11.24
C LYS A 122 9.01 -19.59 -9.98
N GLN A 123 8.06 -19.12 -9.18
CA GLN A 123 7.59 -19.85 -8.00
C GLN A 123 6.85 -21.15 -8.37
N LEU A 124 6.03 -21.15 -9.43
CA LEU A 124 5.39 -22.36 -9.96
C LEU A 124 6.40 -23.40 -10.46
N GLU A 125 7.46 -22.96 -11.14
CA GLU A 125 8.55 -23.85 -11.57
C GLU A 125 9.27 -24.46 -10.36
N GLN A 126 9.58 -23.66 -9.34
CA GLN A 126 10.20 -24.14 -8.11
C GLN A 126 9.31 -25.12 -7.34
N LEU A 127 8.00 -24.84 -7.26
CA LEU A 127 7.01 -25.74 -6.67
C LEU A 127 7.03 -27.11 -7.39
N SER A 128 7.00 -27.08 -8.72
CA SER A 128 7.02 -28.30 -9.55
C SER A 128 8.27 -29.15 -9.32
N LYS A 129 9.42 -28.51 -9.07
CA LYS A 129 10.68 -29.22 -8.78
C LYS A 129 10.77 -29.73 -7.35
N LYS A 130 10.37 -28.91 -6.37
CA LYS A 130 10.59 -29.19 -4.93
C LYS A 130 9.46 -30.02 -4.30
N LYS A 131 8.22 -29.80 -4.72
CA LYS A 131 7.00 -30.39 -4.16
C LYS A 131 5.95 -30.67 -5.25
N PRO A 132 6.25 -31.52 -6.26
CA PRO A 132 5.37 -31.78 -7.40
C PRO A 132 3.97 -32.30 -7.01
N PHE A 133 3.85 -32.94 -5.84
CA PHE A 133 2.57 -33.40 -5.30
C PHE A 133 1.55 -32.27 -5.06
N TYR A 134 2.02 -31.02 -4.90
CA TYR A 134 1.18 -29.84 -4.70
C TYR A 134 1.01 -28.99 -5.96
N ASN A 135 1.31 -29.54 -7.14
CA ASN A 135 1.07 -28.83 -8.39
C ASN A 135 -0.42 -28.46 -8.49
N PRO A 136 -0.74 -27.17 -8.69
CA PRO A 136 -2.11 -26.70 -8.70
C PRO A 136 -2.83 -27.11 -9.98
N GLN A 137 -4.09 -27.51 -9.84
CA GLN A 137 -4.99 -27.75 -10.97
C GLN A 137 -5.73 -26.47 -11.37
N VAL A 138 -5.85 -25.49 -10.46
CA VAL A 138 -6.50 -24.19 -10.69
C VAL A 138 -5.74 -23.10 -9.94
N GLN A 139 -5.73 -21.88 -10.48
CA GLN A 139 -5.09 -20.72 -9.86
C GLN A 139 -6.03 -19.52 -9.72
N PHE A 140 -5.83 -18.73 -8.68
CA PHE A 140 -6.60 -17.55 -8.35
C PHE A 140 -5.66 -16.34 -8.26
N GLY A 141 -5.83 -15.37 -9.16
CA GLY A 141 -4.98 -14.18 -9.28
C GLY A 141 -4.33 -14.06 -10.66
N LEU A 142 -4.00 -12.82 -11.08
CA LEU A 142 -3.39 -12.49 -12.39
C LEU A 142 -3.98 -13.25 -13.60
N ALA A 143 -5.32 -13.31 -13.61
CA ALA A 143 -6.18 -14.25 -14.34
C ALA A 143 -5.70 -14.72 -15.72
N CYS A 144 -5.86 -13.88 -16.75
CA CYS A 144 -5.69 -14.33 -18.13
C CYS A 144 -4.23 -14.57 -18.51
N HIS A 145 -3.35 -13.62 -18.19
CA HIS A 145 -1.95 -13.68 -18.59
C HIS A 145 -1.24 -14.87 -17.93
N LEU A 146 -1.34 -14.98 -16.60
CA LEU A 146 -0.73 -16.09 -15.87
C LEU A 146 -1.32 -17.43 -16.30
N GLY A 147 -2.64 -17.52 -16.47
CA GLY A 147 -3.31 -18.75 -16.90
C GLY A 147 -2.86 -19.24 -18.28
N VAL A 148 -2.74 -18.34 -19.25
CA VAL A 148 -2.27 -18.69 -20.61
C VAL A 148 -0.80 -19.11 -20.60
N VAL A 149 0.07 -18.36 -19.90
CA VAL A 149 1.51 -18.64 -19.91
C VAL A 149 1.86 -19.89 -19.11
N SER A 150 1.14 -20.17 -18.02
CA SER A 150 1.34 -21.39 -17.21
C SER A 150 0.54 -22.60 -17.73
N ASP A 151 -0.39 -22.40 -18.67
CA ASP A 151 -1.33 -23.40 -19.19
C ASP A 151 -2.25 -24.05 -18.13
N ILE A 152 -2.40 -23.38 -16.97
CA ILE A 152 -3.21 -23.85 -15.84
C ILE A 152 -4.53 -23.03 -15.80
N PRO A 153 -5.70 -23.67 -15.57
CA PRO A 153 -6.94 -22.95 -15.39
C PRO A 153 -6.83 -21.84 -14.34
N CYS A 154 -7.30 -20.65 -14.68
CA CYS A 154 -7.07 -19.47 -13.84
C CYS A 154 -8.32 -18.60 -13.73
N ILE A 155 -8.55 -18.01 -12.55
CA ILE A 155 -9.71 -17.17 -12.23
C ILE A 155 -9.24 -15.81 -11.71
N GLY A 156 -9.84 -14.74 -12.23
CA GLY A 156 -9.71 -13.40 -11.69
C GLY A 156 -10.71 -13.14 -10.57
N VAL A 157 -10.22 -12.68 -9.42
CA VAL A 157 -11.08 -12.27 -8.30
C VAL A 157 -10.60 -10.92 -7.78
N ALA A 158 -11.34 -9.87 -8.10
CA ALA A 158 -11.02 -8.51 -7.67
C ALA A 158 -11.83 -8.11 -6.43
N LYS A 159 -11.16 -7.43 -5.48
CA LYS A 159 -11.79 -6.85 -4.27
C LYS A 159 -12.56 -5.55 -4.59
N LYS A 160 -12.32 -4.93 -5.74
CA LYS A 160 -12.93 -3.67 -6.20
C LYS A 160 -13.37 -3.81 -7.66
N LEU A 161 -14.38 -3.04 -8.06
CA LEU A 161 -14.83 -3.00 -9.45
C LEU A 161 -13.74 -2.32 -10.29
N PHE A 162 -13.31 -2.97 -11.36
CA PHE A 162 -12.45 -2.35 -12.36
C PHE A 162 -13.34 -1.62 -13.37
N GLN A 163 -13.17 -0.30 -13.47
CA GLN A 163 -14.05 0.56 -14.26
C GLN A 163 -13.55 0.63 -15.70
N VAL A 164 -14.10 -0.24 -16.54
CA VAL A 164 -13.74 -0.40 -17.96
C VAL A 164 -14.99 -0.66 -18.78
N ASP A 165 -14.97 -0.32 -20.06
CA ASP A 165 -16.10 -0.53 -20.98
C ASP A 165 -17.42 0.02 -20.40
N GLY A 166 -17.38 1.22 -19.83
CA GLY A 166 -18.54 1.88 -19.21
C GLY A 166 -19.06 1.25 -17.92
N LEU A 167 -18.37 0.25 -17.35
CA LEU A 167 -18.67 -0.20 -15.99
C LEU A 167 -18.23 0.88 -15.00
N GLU A 168 -19.18 1.36 -14.21
CA GLU A 168 -18.95 2.40 -13.21
C GLU A 168 -19.49 1.97 -11.85
N LYS A 169 -18.87 2.47 -10.79
CA LYS A 169 -19.37 2.27 -9.42
C LYS A 169 -20.42 3.33 -9.07
N ASP A 170 -21.49 3.37 -9.87
CA ASP A 170 -22.59 4.33 -9.77
C ASP A 170 -23.74 3.85 -8.87
N ASP A 171 -24.80 4.64 -8.77
CA ASP A 171 -26.00 4.31 -7.98
C ASP A 171 -26.71 3.04 -8.47
N ARG A 172 -26.65 2.75 -9.78
CA ARG A 172 -27.22 1.51 -10.35
C ARG A 172 -26.45 0.30 -9.86
N HIS A 173 -25.12 0.37 -9.88
CA HIS A 173 -24.25 -0.66 -9.32
C HIS A 173 -24.49 -0.86 -7.83
N HIS A 174 -24.58 0.23 -7.06
CA HIS A 174 -24.90 0.19 -5.64
C HIS A 174 -26.27 -0.45 -5.35
N THR A 175 -27.27 -0.17 -6.19
CA THR A 175 -28.61 -0.77 -6.09
C THR A 175 -28.57 -2.27 -6.36
N LYS A 176 -27.86 -2.72 -7.40
CA LYS A 176 -27.66 -4.14 -7.69
C LYS A 176 -26.97 -4.86 -6.52
N ILE A 177 -25.95 -4.26 -5.89
CA ILE A 177 -25.32 -4.81 -4.69
C ILE A 177 -26.32 -4.96 -3.53
N LYS A 178 -27.17 -3.95 -3.27
CA LYS A 178 -28.21 -4.03 -2.23
C LYS A 178 -29.22 -5.15 -2.47
N ASN A 179 -29.38 -5.59 -3.72
CA ASN A 179 -30.27 -6.69 -4.09
C ASN A 179 -29.68 -8.08 -3.85
N LEU A 180 -28.35 -8.21 -3.63
CA LEU A 180 -27.72 -9.47 -3.24
C LEU A 180 -28.05 -9.78 -1.77
N LYS A 181 -28.88 -10.79 -1.51
CA LYS A 181 -29.45 -11.08 -0.17
C LYS A 181 -28.68 -12.15 0.60
N LYS A 182 -28.09 -13.12 -0.07
CA LYS A 182 -27.34 -14.22 0.55
C LYS A 182 -26.01 -14.51 -0.17
N GLY A 183 -25.15 -15.29 0.47
CA GLY A 183 -23.97 -15.90 -0.13
C GLY A 183 -24.35 -16.69 -1.38
N GLY A 184 -23.56 -16.50 -2.44
CA GLY A 184 -23.79 -17.10 -3.75
C GLY A 184 -24.65 -16.25 -4.69
N ASP A 185 -25.33 -15.21 -4.20
CA ASP A 185 -26.09 -14.31 -5.07
C ASP A 185 -25.13 -13.52 -5.98
N THR A 186 -25.56 -13.32 -7.23
CA THR A 186 -24.74 -12.69 -8.26
C THR A 186 -25.52 -11.74 -9.17
N PHE A 187 -24.80 -10.86 -9.89
CA PHE A 187 -25.32 -10.17 -11.06
C PHE A 187 -24.21 -9.92 -12.10
N PRO A 188 -24.54 -9.90 -13.41
CA PRO A 188 -23.54 -9.77 -14.46
C PRO A 188 -22.97 -8.34 -14.54
N LEU A 189 -21.67 -8.27 -14.81
CA LEU A 189 -20.94 -7.04 -15.12
C LEU A 189 -20.92 -6.87 -16.64
N GLN A 190 -22.01 -6.32 -17.19
CA GLN A 190 -22.15 -6.07 -18.61
C GLN A 190 -21.63 -4.66 -18.94
N GLY A 191 -20.64 -4.58 -19.82
CA GLY A 191 -20.12 -3.30 -20.31
C GLY A 191 -21.02 -2.67 -21.38
N SER A 192 -20.70 -1.44 -21.76
CA SER A 192 -21.38 -0.67 -22.82
C SER A 192 -21.33 -1.35 -24.18
N SER A 193 -20.30 -2.16 -24.45
CA SER A 193 -20.23 -3.03 -25.63
C SER A 193 -21.32 -4.11 -25.68
N GLY A 194 -22.07 -4.33 -24.58
CA GLY A 194 -23.02 -5.42 -24.42
C GLY A 194 -22.37 -6.73 -23.96
N ARG A 195 -21.03 -6.78 -23.89
CA ARG A 195 -20.29 -7.97 -23.44
C ARG A 195 -20.36 -8.11 -21.91
N VAL A 196 -20.57 -9.33 -21.43
CA VAL A 196 -20.41 -9.66 -20.00
C VAL A 196 -18.93 -9.87 -19.71
N LEU A 197 -18.34 -8.99 -18.89
CA LEU A 197 -16.91 -9.02 -18.53
C LEU A 197 -16.62 -9.89 -17.30
N GLY A 198 -17.65 -10.15 -16.50
CA GLY A 198 -17.54 -10.88 -15.26
C GLY A 198 -18.84 -10.88 -14.47
N MET A 199 -18.75 -11.23 -13.20
CA MET A 199 -19.86 -11.35 -12.28
C MET A 199 -19.52 -10.67 -10.95
N ALA A 200 -20.43 -9.85 -10.43
CA ALA A 200 -20.38 -9.47 -9.02
C ALA A 200 -20.96 -10.63 -8.19
N LEU A 201 -20.20 -11.13 -7.22
CA LEU A 201 -20.58 -12.24 -6.35
C LEU A 201 -20.58 -11.78 -4.90
N ARG A 202 -21.73 -11.91 -4.22
CA ARG A 202 -21.75 -11.88 -2.76
C ARG A 202 -21.23 -13.22 -2.26
N SER A 203 -19.97 -13.26 -1.87
CA SER A 203 -19.24 -14.50 -1.59
C SER A 203 -19.68 -15.22 -0.32
N CYS A 204 -20.18 -14.51 0.70
CA CYS A 204 -20.69 -15.12 1.92
C CYS A 204 -21.73 -14.22 2.61
N ASP A 205 -22.50 -14.79 3.53
CA ASP A 205 -23.56 -14.08 4.24
C ASP A 205 -23.04 -12.97 5.15
N SER A 206 -21.84 -13.15 5.72
CA SER A 206 -21.23 -12.23 6.68
C SER A 206 -20.75 -10.90 6.07
N THR A 207 -20.74 -10.77 4.74
CA THR A 207 -20.35 -9.54 4.03
C THR A 207 -21.42 -9.10 3.03
N LYS A 208 -21.65 -7.79 2.95
CA LYS A 208 -22.49 -7.18 1.89
C LYS A 208 -21.69 -6.80 0.64
N ASN A 209 -20.38 -6.59 0.80
CA ASN A 209 -19.52 -6.14 -0.29
C ASN A 209 -19.14 -7.35 -1.16
N PRO A 210 -19.48 -7.35 -2.46
CA PRO A 210 -19.15 -8.47 -3.33
C PRO A 210 -17.65 -8.52 -3.64
N VAL A 211 -17.23 -9.65 -4.20
CA VAL A 211 -16.03 -9.77 -5.03
C VAL A 211 -16.45 -9.76 -6.50
N TYR A 212 -15.53 -9.40 -7.39
CA TYR A 212 -15.78 -9.37 -8.82
C TYR A 212 -14.99 -10.48 -9.49
N VAL A 213 -15.70 -11.44 -10.08
CA VAL A 213 -15.14 -12.65 -10.66
C VAL A 213 -15.12 -12.53 -12.18
N SER A 214 -14.00 -12.87 -12.80
CA SER A 214 -13.87 -12.97 -14.26
C SER A 214 -13.13 -14.26 -14.61
N PRO A 215 -13.47 -14.93 -15.73
CA PRO A 215 -12.68 -16.06 -16.20
C PRO A 215 -11.27 -15.57 -16.57
N GLY A 216 -10.26 -16.36 -16.22
CA GLY A 216 -8.89 -16.16 -16.63
C GLY A 216 -8.57 -17.03 -17.83
N HIS A 217 -8.39 -18.33 -17.62
CA HIS A 217 -8.03 -19.28 -18.68
C HIS A 217 -8.65 -20.67 -18.37
N LYS A 218 -9.06 -21.41 -19.40
CA LYS A 218 -9.60 -22.79 -19.33
C LYS A 218 -10.75 -22.98 -18.32
N ILE A 219 -11.55 -21.93 -18.14
CA ILE A 219 -12.72 -21.93 -17.27
C ILE A 219 -13.77 -20.94 -17.77
N SER A 220 -15.03 -21.37 -17.75
CA SER A 220 -16.18 -20.51 -18.05
C SER A 220 -16.49 -19.57 -16.89
N LEU A 221 -17.18 -18.46 -17.19
CA LEU A 221 -17.59 -17.51 -16.15
C LEU A 221 -18.49 -18.17 -15.10
N GLU A 222 -19.41 -19.05 -15.52
CA GLU A 222 -20.32 -19.74 -14.60
C GLU A 222 -19.56 -20.65 -13.63
N SER A 223 -18.68 -21.50 -14.16
CA SER A 223 -17.84 -22.41 -13.36
C SER A 223 -16.87 -21.65 -12.47
N ALA A 224 -16.31 -20.53 -12.95
CA ALA A 224 -15.46 -19.66 -12.14
C ALA A 224 -16.20 -19.10 -10.93
N VAL A 225 -17.42 -18.59 -11.12
CA VAL A 225 -18.25 -18.06 -10.03
C VAL A 225 -18.60 -19.15 -9.01
N LYS A 226 -19.00 -20.34 -9.49
CA LYS A 226 -19.30 -21.49 -8.63
C LYS A 226 -18.09 -21.90 -7.79
N LEU A 227 -16.92 -22.02 -8.42
CA LEU A 227 -15.70 -22.43 -7.75
C LEU A 227 -15.22 -21.37 -6.74
N VAL A 228 -15.24 -20.09 -7.11
CA VAL A 228 -14.90 -18.99 -6.19
C VAL A 228 -15.80 -19.02 -4.96
N HIS A 229 -17.11 -19.19 -5.14
CA HIS A 229 -18.06 -19.29 -4.02
C HIS A 229 -17.74 -20.45 -3.08
N ARG A 230 -17.43 -21.64 -3.62
CA ARG A 230 -17.02 -22.81 -2.82
C ARG A 230 -15.69 -22.61 -2.09
N CYS A 231 -14.84 -21.71 -2.56
CA CYS A 231 -13.58 -21.36 -1.91
C CYS A 231 -13.72 -20.22 -0.87
N CYS A 232 -14.92 -19.71 -0.61
CA CYS A 232 -15.14 -18.57 0.28
C CYS A 232 -15.63 -18.99 1.67
N GLN A 233 -14.71 -19.12 2.64
CA GLN A 233 -15.07 -19.09 4.08
C GLN A 233 -15.21 -17.65 4.59
N HIS A 234 -14.55 -16.71 3.91
CA HIS A 234 -14.60 -15.27 4.15
C HIS A 234 -15.01 -14.53 2.86
N ARG A 235 -15.08 -13.18 2.92
CA ARG A 235 -15.38 -12.36 1.74
C ARG A 235 -14.46 -12.69 0.55
N VAL A 236 -13.18 -12.86 0.80
CA VAL A 236 -12.17 -13.19 -0.21
C VAL A 236 -11.94 -14.69 -0.15
N PRO A 237 -11.88 -15.40 -1.29
CA PRO A 237 -11.66 -16.85 -1.30
C PRO A 237 -10.34 -17.21 -0.63
N GLU A 238 -10.33 -18.35 0.07
CA GLU A 238 -9.22 -18.80 0.91
C GLU A 238 -7.85 -18.79 0.22
N PRO A 239 -7.67 -19.25 -1.04
CA PRO A 239 -6.38 -19.16 -1.72
C PRO A 239 -5.83 -17.72 -1.76
N ILE A 240 -6.66 -16.75 -2.18
CA ILE A 240 -6.25 -15.34 -2.28
C ILE A 240 -6.05 -14.73 -0.89
N ARG A 241 -6.92 -15.08 0.07
CA ARG A 241 -6.81 -14.62 1.45
C ARG A 241 -5.48 -15.04 2.06
N TRP A 242 -5.08 -16.30 1.87
CA TRP A 242 -3.80 -16.81 2.35
C TRP A 242 -2.62 -16.13 1.65
N ALA A 243 -2.65 -15.97 0.33
CA ALA A 243 -1.59 -15.28 -0.40
C ALA A 243 -1.38 -13.83 0.10
N ASP A 244 -2.45 -13.06 0.29
CA ASP A 244 -2.41 -11.67 0.82
C ASP A 244 -1.94 -11.60 2.29
N ILE A 245 -2.26 -12.62 3.11
CA ILE A 245 -1.77 -12.69 4.49
C ILE A 245 -0.27 -12.99 4.49
N LYS A 246 0.14 -14.02 3.76
CA LYS A 246 1.51 -14.51 3.76
C LYS A 246 2.48 -13.54 3.12
N SER A 247 2.09 -12.88 2.03
CA SER A 247 2.90 -11.82 1.42
C SER A 247 3.14 -10.66 2.39
N ARG A 248 2.12 -10.22 3.13
CA ARG A 248 2.23 -9.13 4.12
C ARG A 248 3.00 -9.54 5.37
N GLU A 249 2.84 -10.76 5.84
CA GLU A 249 3.64 -11.32 6.93
C GLU A 249 5.12 -11.34 6.54
N TYR A 250 5.43 -11.86 5.35
CA TYR A 250 6.79 -11.96 4.85
C TYR A 250 7.46 -10.58 4.71
N ILE A 251 6.74 -9.57 4.20
CA ILE A 251 7.24 -8.19 4.14
C ILE A 251 7.59 -7.66 5.53
N ARG A 252 6.72 -7.88 6.53
CA ARG A 252 6.97 -7.38 7.90
C ARG A 252 8.21 -8.02 8.53
N GLU A 253 8.49 -9.28 8.20
CA GLU A 253 9.60 -10.04 8.76
C GLU A 253 10.93 -9.80 8.02
N ASN A 254 10.87 -9.63 6.69
CA ASN A 254 12.06 -9.65 5.83
C ASN A 254 12.39 -8.28 5.22
N PHE A 255 11.50 -7.30 5.32
CA PHE A 255 11.73 -5.94 4.83
C PHE A 255 11.73 -4.95 6.00
N ILE A 256 12.88 -4.86 6.65
CA ILE A 256 13.16 -3.82 7.65
C ILE A 256 13.39 -2.52 6.88
N THR A 257 12.47 -1.57 6.98
CA THR A 257 12.74 -0.20 6.52
C THR A 257 13.74 0.45 7.49
N MET A 258 14.65 1.30 6.99
CA MET A 258 15.59 2.07 7.83
C MET A 258 14.89 2.86 8.96
N ASP A 259 13.59 3.16 8.81
CA ASP A 259 12.74 3.75 9.85
C ASP A 259 12.55 2.87 11.11
N GLN A 260 12.62 1.55 10.98
CA GLN A 260 12.49 0.63 12.13
C GLN A 260 13.80 0.48 12.89
N GLU A 261 14.95 0.48 12.21
CA GLU A 261 16.26 0.59 12.85
C GLU A 261 16.35 1.91 13.63
N ASN A 262 16.00 3.03 12.99
CA ASN A 262 15.93 4.34 13.63
C ASN A 262 14.95 4.36 14.82
N ARG A 263 13.78 3.71 14.77
CA ARG A 263 12.88 3.59 15.93
C ARG A 263 13.44 2.73 17.05
N SER A 264 14.18 1.68 16.72
CA SER A 264 14.82 0.81 17.71
C SER A 264 15.97 1.54 18.41
N ASP A 265 16.73 2.33 17.66
CA ASP A 265 17.83 3.15 18.18
C ASP A 265 17.31 4.37 18.94
N VAL A 266 16.24 5.01 18.49
CA VAL A 266 15.53 6.06 19.25
C VAL A 266 14.94 5.49 20.54
N LYS A 267 14.43 4.25 20.56
CA LYS A 267 13.98 3.60 21.81
C LYS A 267 15.13 3.29 22.75
N LYS A 268 16.27 2.83 22.23
CA LYS A 268 17.51 2.62 23.02
C LYS A 268 18.03 3.94 23.59
N LEU A 269 18.11 4.99 22.77
CA LEU A 269 18.51 6.35 23.15
C LEU A 269 17.56 6.96 24.20
N LYS A 270 16.24 6.83 24.03
CA LYS A 270 15.25 7.28 25.04
C LYS A 270 15.37 6.52 26.35
N SER A 271 15.70 5.22 26.32
CA SER A 271 15.93 4.44 27.54
C SER A 271 17.24 4.83 28.25
N HIS A 272 18.28 5.17 27.47
CA HIS A 272 19.57 5.65 27.97
C HIS A 272 19.44 7.05 28.58
N HIS A 273 18.75 7.97 27.89
CA HIS A 273 18.46 9.32 28.37
C HIS A 273 17.54 9.32 29.61
N LYS A 274 16.58 8.38 29.70
CA LYS A 274 15.76 8.23 30.93
C LYS A 274 16.57 7.74 32.14
N LYS A 275 17.64 6.96 31.92
CA LYS A 275 18.56 6.51 32.97
C LYS A 275 19.59 7.57 33.36
N ASN A 276 20.18 8.27 32.37
CA ASN A 276 21.30 9.19 32.59
C ASN A 276 20.87 10.66 32.72
N GLY A 277 19.80 11.09 32.05
CA GLY A 277 19.27 12.45 32.12
C GLY A 277 18.73 12.84 33.50
N LYS A 278 18.39 11.85 34.34
CA LYS A 278 18.06 12.11 35.75
C LYS A 278 19.29 12.45 36.59
N ALA A 279 20.44 11.83 36.29
CA ALA A 279 21.72 12.09 36.96
C ALA A 279 22.40 13.36 36.42
N GLU A 280 22.22 13.68 35.13
CA GLU A 280 22.72 14.92 34.52
C GLU A 280 21.91 16.14 34.95
N ASN A 281 20.57 16.06 35.06
CA ASN A 281 19.76 17.14 35.62
C ASN A 281 20.10 17.45 37.08
N GLU A 282 20.44 16.44 37.90
CA GLU A 282 20.91 16.69 39.28
C GLU A 282 22.29 17.36 39.34
N LYS A 283 23.15 17.16 38.33
CA LYS A 283 24.42 17.88 38.19
C LYS A 283 24.23 19.31 37.71
N ILE A 284 23.33 19.55 36.76
CA ILE A 284 23.01 20.89 36.24
C ILE A 284 22.37 21.75 37.31
N ILE A 285 21.41 21.23 38.08
CA ILE A 285 20.77 21.95 39.21
C ILE A 285 21.79 22.31 40.31
N LYS A 286 22.87 21.54 40.45
CA LYS A 286 23.99 21.87 41.36
C LYS A 286 24.93 22.93 40.80
N LEU A 287 25.09 23.03 39.48
CA LEU A 287 25.91 24.04 38.82
C LEU A 287 25.19 25.39 38.72
N GLU A 288 23.88 25.40 38.45
CA GLU A 288 23.07 26.63 38.36
C GLU A 288 22.93 27.38 39.69
N LYS A 289 23.10 26.71 40.83
CA LYS A 289 23.11 27.37 42.15
C LYS A 289 24.41 28.09 42.49
N ASN A 290 25.47 27.93 41.68
CA ASN A 290 26.79 28.49 41.93
C ASN A 290 27.20 29.60 40.95
N VAL A 291 26.30 30.08 40.09
CA VAL A 291 26.58 31.20 39.17
C VAL A 291 25.67 32.38 39.52
N THR A 292 26.14 33.23 40.42
CA THR A 292 25.61 34.59 40.63
C THR A 292 26.36 35.56 39.72
N SER A 293 25.57 36.42 39.05
CA SER A 293 25.91 37.72 38.43
C SER A 293 27.11 37.80 37.48
N ASP A 294 26.83 38.32 36.30
CA ASP A 294 27.78 38.79 35.27
C ASP A 294 28.65 37.72 34.64
N ASP A 295 28.22 37.23 33.47
CA ASP A 295 29.04 37.17 32.26
C ASP A 295 28.22 36.53 31.12
N THR A 296 27.54 37.39 30.36
CA THR A 296 27.08 37.06 29.01
C THR A 296 28.26 37.13 28.05
N CYS A 297 28.84 35.99 27.66
CA CYS A 297 29.34 35.75 26.30
C CYS A 297 30.02 34.38 26.16
N ASN A 298 29.90 33.81 24.95
CA ASN A 298 30.62 32.65 24.41
C ASN A 298 30.17 31.26 24.85
N LEU A 299 29.19 30.72 24.12
CA LEU A 299 29.21 29.31 23.73
C LEU A 299 28.95 29.23 22.23
N MET A 300 30.02 28.98 21.46
CA MET A 300 29.91 28.47 20.10
C MET A 300 29.45 27.02 20.18
N PHE A 301 28.33 26.69 19.53
CA PHE A 301 27.85 25.32 19.41
C PHE A 301 28.52 24.65 18.20
N GLU A 302 29.59 23.90 18.45
CA GLU A 302 30.12 22.91 17.51
C GLU A 302 29.64 21.52 17.96
N ASP A 303 28.39 21.14 17.62
CA ASP A 303 28.02 19.75 17.32
C ASP A 303 26.54 19.58 16.91
N SER A 304 26.28 18.61 16.02
CA SER A 304 24.95 18.31 15.45
C SER A 304 23.88 17.85 16.46
N LEU A 305 24.27 17.49 17.69
CA LEU A 305 23.34 17.15 18.77
C LEU A 305 22.61 18.39 19.33
N ASP A 306 23.25 19.56 19.30
CA ASP A 306 22.70 20.77 19.90
C ASP A 306 21.58 21.39 19.05
N LEU A 307 21.63 21.20 17.73
CA LEU A 307 20.54 21.54 16.81
C LEU A 307 19.28 20.70 17.09
N PHE A 308 19.45 19.40 17.36
CA PHE A 308 18.33 18.52 17.72
C PHE A 308 17.76 18.87 19.10
N TYR A 309 18.62 19.24 20.06
CA TYR A 309 18.18 19.66 21.38
C TYR A 309 17.42 21.00 21.33
N ALA A 310 17.91 21.98 20.57
CA ALA A 310 17.25 23.25 20.34
C ALA A 310 15.86 23.05 19.69
N GLN A 311 15.75 22.14 18.72
CA GLN A 311 14.49 21.84 18.03
C GLN A 311 13.43 21.25 18.98
N ASN A 312 13.83 20.36 19.90
CA ASN A 312 12.91 19.78 20.88
C ASN A 312 12.50 20.78 21.99
N VAL A 313 13.39 21.70 22.37
CA VAL A 313 13.07 22.78 23.32
C VAL A 313 12.06 23.77 22.70
N ILE A 314 12.20 24.03 21.39
CA ILE A 314 11.24 24.85 20.62
C ILE A 314 9.87 24.17 20.56
N GLU A 315 9.79 22.86 20.25
CA GLU A 315 8.51 22.12 20.23
C GLU A 315 7.82 22.07 21.61
N ASP A 316 8.58 21.96 22.71
CA ASP A 316 8.02 21.96 24.07
C ASP A 316 7.53 23.36 24.50
N GLN A 317 8.24 24.42 24.10
CA GLN A 317 7.81 25.81 24.25
C GLN A 317 6.54 26.10 23.43
N GLU A 318 6.50 25.70 22.15
CA GLU A 318 5.32 25.80 21.27
C GLU A 318 4.10 25.13 21.89
N THR A 319 4.26 23.92 22.44
CA THR A 319 3.17 23.16 23.06
C THR A 319 2.63 23.87 24.30
N LYS A 320 3.50 24.52 25.10
CA LYS A 320 3.10 25.28 26.29
C LYS A 320 2.38 26.57 25.91
N THR A 321 2.89 27.31 24.93
CA THR A 321 2.30 28.56 24.43
C THR A 321 0.96 28.30 23.74
N HIS A 322 0.85 27.21 22.98
CA HIS A 322 -0.39 26.81 22.30
C HIS A 322 -1.48 26.37 23.30
N LYS A 323 -1.11 25.72 24.41
CA LYS A 323 -2.01 25.40 25.52
C LYS A 323 -2.43 26.63 26.32
N ALA A 324 -1.54 27.62 26.47
CA ALA A 324 -1.88 28.89 27.12
C ALA A 324 -2.87 29.72 26.28
N CYS A 325 -2.69 29.76 24.96
CA CYS A 325 -3.57 30.47 24.02
C CYS A 325 -4.96 29.83 23.90
N GLN A 326 -5.08 28.50 23.91
CA GLN A 326 -6.39 27.83 23.88
C GLN A 326 -7.26 28.14 25.12
N LYS A 327 -6.64 28.49 26.24
CA LYS A 327 -7.35 28.71 27.51
C LYS A 327 -8.03 30.09 27.62
N LYS A 328 -7.66 31.07 26.79
CA LYS A 328 -8.14 32.48 26.91
C LYS A 328 -9.22 32.92 25.93
N ASN A 329 -9.59 32.11 24.93
CA ASN A 329 -10.73 32.29 24.01
C ASN A 329 -11.04 33.75 23.56
N ARG A 330 -10.02 34.52 23.17
CA ARG A 330 -10.17 35.82 22.49
C ARG A 330 -9.14 35.88 21.35
N ARG A 331 -9.62 36.02 20.10
CA ARG A 331 -8.80 35.92 18.89
C ARG A 331 -7.94 37.17 18.61
N ASP A 332 -8.21 38.30 19.26
CA ASP A 332 -7.63 39.58 18.85
C ASP A 332 -6.37 40.01 19.63
N GLU A 333 -6.00 39.31 20.71
CA GLU A 333 -4.73 39.56 21.44
C GLU A 333 -3.58 38.64 21.01
N ILE A 334 -3.85 37.70 20.10
CA ILE A 334 -2.86 36.72 19.62
C ILE A 334 -1.67 37.43 18.97
N TYR A 335 -1.92 38.51 18.23
CA TYR A 335 -0.88 39.24 17.50
C TYR A 335 0.11 40.00 18.41
N GLY A 336 -0.31 40.45 19.60
CA GLY A 336 0.58 41.14 20.54
C GLY A 336 1.61 40.21 21.17
N CYS A 337 1.19 39.01 21.58
CA CYS A 337 2.08 38.02 22.20
C CYS A 337 3.14 37.44 21.23
N TYR A 338 2.86 37.41 19.93
CA TYR A 338 3.82 36.93 18.92
C TYR A 338 4.84 37.98 18.49
N ASN A 339 4.48 39.27 18.53
CA ASN A 339 5.43 40.36 18.25
C ASN A 339 6.51 40.47 19.33
N ASP A 340 6.14 40.31 20.61
CA ASP A 340 7.12 40.32 21.71
C ASP A 340 8.07 39.12 21.64
N ALA A 341 7.59 37.97 21.15
CA ALA A 341 8.43 36.78 20.94
C ALA A 341 9.43 36.99 19.79
N LEU A 342 9.00 37.59 18.68
CA LEU A 342 9.86 37.91 17.53
C LEU A 342 10.93 38.96 17.85
N ILE A 343 10.61 39.96 18.69
CA ILE A 343 11.58 40.97 19.15
C ILE A 343 12.62 40.36 20.11
N SER A 344 12.28 39.28 20.83
CA SER A 344 13.25 38.58 21.69
C SER A 344 14.19 37.62 20.94
N MET A 345 13.98 37.42 19.62
CA MET A 345 14.75 36.50 18.77
C MET A 345 15.82 37.20 17.92
N ASP A 346 16.44 38.27 18.44
CA ASP A 346 17.64 38.84 17.85
C ASP A 346 18.79 37.82 17.93
N GLY A 347 19.09 37.19 16.79
CA GLY A 347 20.23 36.28 16.62
C GLY A 347 19.96 34.95 15.92
N LEU A 348 18.71 34.63 15.52
CA LEU A 348 18.40 33.38 14.83
C LEU A 348 18.23 33.54 13.31
N ASN A 349 18.84 32.60 12.59
CA ASN A 349 18.97 32.59 11.13
C ASN A 349 17.60 32.61 10.41
N CYS A 350 17.43 33.46 9.40
CA CYS A 350 16.15 33.79 8.74
C CYS A 350 15.35 32.56 8.24
N THR A 351 16.03 31.43 8.00
CA THR A 351 15.43 30.18 7.55
C THR A 351 14.55 29.50 8.61
N LEU A 352 14.83 29.70 9.90
CA LEU A 352 14.01 29.14 10.99
C LEU A 352 12.71 29.92 11.17
N ILE A 353 12.79 31.26 11.10
CA ILE A 353 11.62 32.15 11.15
C ILE A 353 10.68 31.83 9.98
N PHE A 354 11.23 31.56 8.80
CA PHE A 354 10.48 31.15 7.60
C PHE A 354 9.68 29.86 7.83
N ARG A 355 10.30 28.83 8.41
CA ARG A 355 9.61 27.56 8.71
C ARG A 355 8.51 27.72 9.75
N PHE A 356 8.73 28.56 10.76
CA PHE A 356 7.76 28.81 11.83
C PHE A 356 6.51 29.55 11.33
N LEU A 357 6.70 30.57 10.48
CA LEU A 357 5.61 31.33 9.88
C LEU A 357 4.80 30.50 8.88
N CYS A 358 5.47 29.68 8.06
CA CYS A 358 4.79 28.79 7.12
C CYS A 358 3.92 27.73 7.82
N HIS A 359 4.38 27.18 8.96
CA HIS A 359 3.62 26.14 9.65
C HIS A 359 2.41 26.70 10.42
N SER A 360 2.48 27.94 10.90
CA SER A 360 1.44 28.52 11.77
C SER A 360 0.24 29.12 11.02
N PHE A 361 0.40 29.51 9.74
CA PHE A 361 -0.63 30.23 8.97
C PHE A 361 -1.31 29.41 7.86
N TRP A 362 -1.17 28.09 7.86
CA TRP A 362 -1.60 27.21 6.76
C TRP A 362 -3.11 27.19 6.47
N HIS A 363 -3.96 27.78 7.32
CA HIS A 363 -5.41 27.61 7.22
C HIS A 363 -6.24 28.76 6.61
N THR A 364 -5.64 29.82 6.06
CA THR A 364 -6.41 30.82 5.27
C THR A 364 -5.61 31.43 4.12
N ILE A 365 -6.20 31.41 2.91
CA ILE A 365 -5.59 31.88 1.64
C ILE A 365 -5.12 33.34 1.69
N SER A 366 -5.80 34.20 2.46
CA SER A 366 -5.42 35.61 2.67
C SER A 366 -4.07 35.78 3.41
N SER A 367 -3.63 34.78 4.17
CA SER A 367 -2.42 34.84 4.98
C SER A 367 -1.17 34.54 4.14
N VAL A 368 -1.29 33.66 3.13
CA VAL A 368 -0.20 33.29 2.24
C VAL A 368 0.25 34.47 1.37
N GLN A 369 -0.70 35.28 0.88
CA GLN A 369 -0.37 36.49 0.11
C GLN A 369 0.32 37.57 0.96
N ARG A 370 -0.04 37.70 2.25
CA ARG A 370 0.64 38.65 3.16
C ARG A 370 2.02 38.18 3.57
N VAL A 371 2.21 36.87 3.79
CA VAL A 371 3.53 36.30 4.06
C VAL A 371 4.45 36.45 2.84
N ALA A 372 3.94 36.24 1.63
CA ALA A 372 4.70 36.49 0.41
C ALA A 372 5.10 37.97 0.25
N GLN A 373 4.20 38.91 0.57
CA GLN A 373 4.52 40.34 0.50
C GLN A 373 5.55 40.76 1.55
N LEU A 374 5.43 40.29 2.80
CA LEU A 374 6.41 40.56 3.86
C LEU A 374 7.81 40.02 3.52
N LEU A 375 7.88 38.91 2.79
CA LEU A 375 9.15 38.32 2.34
C LEU A 375 9.78 39.11 1.19
N ILE A 376 8.96 39.69 0.30
CA ILE A 376 9.41 40.59 -0.76
C ILE A 376 9.94 41.89 -0.13
N ASP A 377 9.17 42.49 0.79
CA ASP A 377 9.55 43.73 1.47
C ASP A 377 10.83 43.54 2.33
N TYR A 378 11.00 42.37 2.97
CA TYR A 378 12.21 42.03 3.73
C TYR A 378 13.44 41.77 2.83
N HIS A 379 13.23 41.23 1.63
CA HIS A 379 14.32 41.01 0.66
C HIS A 379 14.75 42.33 -0.01
N GLU A 380 13.82 43.28 -0.20
CA GLU A 380 14.14 44.62 -0.70
C GLU A 380 14.83 45.50 0.36
N ALA A 381 14.51 45.32 1.65
CA ALA A 381 15.14 46.05 2.76
C ALA A 381 16.61 45.68 3.05
N TRP A 382 17.11 44.56 2.50
CA TRP A 382 18.51 44.10 2.64
C TRP A 382 19.37 44.35 1.40
N GLN A 383 18.86 45.08 0.39
CA GLN A 383 19.62 45.50 -0.79
C GLN A 383 19.97 47.00 -0.83
N ILE A 384 20.03 47.68 0.32
CA ILE A 384 20.65 49.02 0.47
C ILE A 384 21.77 48.96 1.49
#